data_AF-A0A815E559-F1
#
_entry.id   AF-A0A815E559-F1
#
_cell.length_a   1.000
_cell.length_b   1.000
_cell.length_c   1.000
_cell.angle_alpha   90.00
_cell.angle_beta   90.00
_cell.angle_gamma   90.00
#
_symmetry.space_group_name_H-M   'P 1'
#
loop_
_entity.id
_entity.type
_entity.pdbx_description
1 polymer ?
#
loop_
_entity_poly.entity_id
_entity_poly.type
_entity_poly.pdbx_seq_one_letter_code
_entity_poly.pdbx_strand_id
1 'polypeptide(L)'
;LVFAMDCTGSMGSYIDSATKNIRSIVEEIVISEKSDVKLALVEYRDHPPQDQTFVTRVHDFTASVKEMKGWLEQCSAQGGGDAPEAVADAMHDVLQLSWRNEATKICILISDAPPHGFEVFPVLRSRH
;
A
#
# COMPACT_ATOMS: atom_id res chain seq x y z
N LEU A 1 -1.41 4.58 11.82
CA LEU A 1 -1.13 3.39 11.00
C LEU A 1 -1.45 3.75 9.57
N VAL A 2 -0.53 3.50 8.65
CA VAL A 2 -0.72 3.78 7.22
C VAL A 2 -0.56 2.48 6.47
N PHE A 3 -1.39 2.27 5.46
CA PHE A 3 -1.26 1.19 4.50
C PHE A 3 -0.82 1.79 3.17
N ALA A 4 0.31 1.34 2.63
CA ALA A 4 0.73 1.63 1.27
C ALA A 4 0.40 0.40 0.42
N MET A 5 -0.55 0.55 -0.50
CA MET A 5 -1.14 -0.56 -1.24
C MET A 5 -0.86 -0.43 -2.73
N ASP A 6 -0.26 -1.48 -3.26
CA ASP A 6 -0.09 -1.68 -4.69
C ASP A 6 -1.43 -2.08 -5.33
N CYS A 7 -1.84 -1.32 -6.33
CA CYS A 7 -3.08 -1.51 -7.09
C CYS A 7 -2.81 -1.85 -8.57
N THR A 8 -1.64 -2.41 -8.90
CA THR A 8 -1.30 -2.91 -10.24
C THR A 8 -2.12 -4.15 -10.63
N GLY A 9 -2.15 -4.49 -11.92
CA GLY A 9 -2.92 -5.62 -12.46
C GLY A 9 -2.50 -6.99 -11.91
N SER A 10 -1.22 -7.19 -11.57
CA SER A 10 -0.69 -8.43 -10.98
C SER A 10 -1.28 -8.68 -9.59
N MET A 11 -1.55 -7.60 -8.85
CA MET A 11 -2.19 -7.64 -7.55
C MET A 11 -3.67 -8.07 -7.58
N GLY A 12 -4.29 -8.30 -8.74
CA GLY A 12 -5.74 -8.60 -8.83
C GLY A 12 -6.25 -9.73 -7.93
N SER A 13 -5.48 -10.82 -7.77
CA SER A 13 -5.82 -11.91 -6.83
C SER A 13 -5.39 -11.64 -5.38
N TYR A 14 -4.43 -10.72 -5.20
CA TYR A 14 -3.85 -10.35 -3.92
C TYR A 14 -4.59 -9.20 -3.24
N ILE A 15 -5.22 -8.29 -3.98
CA ILE A 15 -6.01 -7.17 -3.44
C ILE A 15 -7.12 -7.69 -2.54
N ASP A 16 -7.85 -8.74 -2.95
CA ASP A 16 -8.89 -9.33 -2.11
C ASP A 16 -8.34 -9.88 -0.79
N SER A 17 -7.15 -10.50 -0.83
CA SER A 17 -6.49 -11.05 0.35
C SER A 17 -5.87 -9.96 1.22
N ALA A 18 -5.26 -8.95 0.61
CA ALA A 18 -4.70 -7.77 1.27
C ALA A 18 -5.80 -6.97 1.98
N THR A 19 -6.89 -6.69 1.29
CA THR A 19 -8.07 -6.01 1.84
C THR A 19 -8.67 -6.80 3.00
N LYS A 20 -8.74 -8.14 2.91
CA LYS A 20 -9.16 -8.99 4.04
C LYS A 20 -8.21 -8.88 5.23
N ASN A 21 -6.89 -8.95 5.01
CA ASN A 21 -5.90 -8.85 6.07
C ASN A 21 -5.93 -7.46 6.73
N ILE A 22 -5.99 -6.38 5.95
CA ILE A 22 -6.12 -5.02 6.47
C ILE A 22 -7.41 -4.91 7.30
N ARG A 23 -8.51 -5.43 6.79
CA ARG A 23 -9.79 -5.44 7.51
C ARG A 23 -9.70 -6.18 8.84
N SER A 24 -9.05 -7.34 8.89
CA SER A 24 -8.82 -8.08 10.14
C SER A 24 -7.97 -7.28 11.12
N ILE A 25 -6.87 -6.66 10.67
CA ILE A 25 -6.04 -5.79 11.52
C ILE A 25 -6.87 -4.63 12.08
N VAL A 26 -7.67 -3.99 11.23
CA VAL A 26 -8.53 -2.87 11.64
C VAL A 26 -9.59 -3.33 12.65
N GLU A 27 -10.23 -4.48 12.43
CA GLU A 27 -11.22 -5.04 13.35
C GLU A 27 -10.60 -5.46 14.69
N GLU A 28 -9.41 -6.06 14.70
CA GLU A 28 -8.67 -6.38 15.92
C GLU A 28 -8.28 -5.12 16.71
N ILE A 29 -7.82 -4.09 16.02
CA ILE A 29 -7.49 -2.79 16.65
C ILE A 29 -8.72 -2.17 17.29
N VAL A 30 -9.86 -2.20 16.60
CA VAL A 30 -11.15 -1.71 17.11
C VAL A 30 -11.58 -2.49 18.34
N ILE A 31 -11.55 -3.82 18.30
CA ILE A 31 -11.92 -4.68 19.43
C ILE A 31 -11.00 -4.45 20.64
N SER A 32 -9.74 -4.08 20.40
CA SER A 32 -8.81 -3.77 21.49
C SER A 32 -9.17 -2.50 22.27
N GLU A 33 -10.09 -1.65 21.75
CA GLU A 33 -10.76 -0.44 22.28
C GLU A 33 -9.95 0.58 23.10
N LYS A 34 -8.67 0.34 23.39
CA LYS A 34 -7.84 1.19 24.27
C LYS A 34 -6.82 2.04 23.53
N SER A 35 -6.78 1.95 22.20
CA SER A 35 -5.75 2.61 21.40
C SER A 35 -6.38 3.67 20.50
N ASP A 36 -6.00 4.93 20.67
CA ASP A 36 -6.31 6.04 19.76
C ASP A 36 -5.57 5.82 18.43
N VAL A 37 -6.10 4.91 17.61
CA VAL A 37 -5.52 4.55 16.31
C VAL A 37 -6.22 5.32 15.21
N LYS A 38 -5.43 6.00 14.40
CA LYS A 38 -5.86 6.57 13.13
C LYS A 38 -5.26 5.76 11.98
N LEU A 39 -6.07 5.56 10.95
CA LEU A 39 -5.77 4.75 9.77
C LEU A 39 -5.67 5.68 8.56
N ALA A 40 -4.71 5.45 7.68
CA ALA A 40 -4.58 6.13 6.41
C ALA A 40 -4.24 5.11 5.33
N LEU A 41 -4.51 5.45 4.07
CA LEU A 41 -4.27 4.60 2.91
C LEU A 41 -3.56 5.42 1.84
N VAL A 42 -2.49 4.87 1.28
CA VAL A 42 -1.84 5.39 0.08
C VAL A 42 -1.89 4.28 -0.96
N GLU A 43 -2.68 4.48 -2.00
CA GLU A 43 -2.72 3.58 -3.15
C GLU A 43 -1.67 4.06 -4.16
N TYR A 44 -0.97 3.14 -4.80
CA TYR A 44 -0.09 3.49 -5.91
C TYR A 44 -0.17 2.47 -7.04
N ARG A 45 0.22 2.92 -8.23
CA ARG A 45 0.25 2.15 -9.47
C ARG A 45 1.49 2.50 -10.29
N ASP A 46 1.61 1.87 -11.46
CA ASP A 46 2.66 2.16 -12.42
C ASP A 46 2.59 3.58 -12.99
N HIS A 47 3.75 4.07 -13.44
CA HIS A 47 3.83 5.32 -14.17
C HIS A 47 3.27 5.21 -15.59
N PRO A 48 2.88 6.33 -16.21
CA PRO A 48 2.66 6.38 -17.66
C PRO A 48 3.96 6.03 -18.42
N PRO A 49 3.88 5.32 -19.56
CA PRO A 49 2.69 4.93 -20.32
C PRO A 49 1.95 3.66 -19.86
N GLN A 50 2.45 2.92 -18.86
CA GLN A 50 1.93 1.62 -18.41
C GLN A 50 0.59 1.75 -17.68
N ASP A 51 0.40 2.84 -16.94
CA ASP A 51 -0.91 3.24 -16.40
C ASP A 51 -1.11 4.76 -16.61
N GLN A 52 -2.32 5.16 -17.04
CA GLN A 52 -2.70 6.56 -17.26
C GLN A 52 -3.73 7.06 -16.25
N THR A 53 -4.10 6.25 -15.27
CA THR A 53 -5.16 6.56 -14.30
C THR A 53 -4.65 7.47 -13.18
N PHE A 54 -3.71 7.00 -12.38
CA PHE A 54 -3.06 7.75 -11.30
C PHE A 54 -1.76 7.04 -10.89
N VAL A 55 -0.77 7.81 -10.45
CA VAL A 55 0.50 7.26 -9.91
C VAL A 55 0.33 6.97 -8.41
N THR A 56 -0.19 7.93 -7.65
CA THR A 56 -0.54 7.77 -6.23
C THR A 56 -1.91 8.35 -5.94
N ARG A 57 -2.60 7.78 -4.94
CA ARG A 57 -3.83 8.31 -4.36
C ARG A 57 -3.72 8.27 -2.85
N VAL A 58 -3.84 9.43 -2.22
CA VAL A 58 -3.59 9.61 -0.80
C VAL A 58 -4.91 9.81 -0.06
N HIS A 59 -5.15 8.97 0.94
CA HIS A 59 -6.21 9.11 1.92
C HIS A 59 -5.59 9.35 3.30
N ASP A 60 -5.77 10.56 3.82
CA ASP A 60 -5.19 10.97 5.10
C ASP A 60 -5.86 10.28 6.30
N PHE A 61 -5.30 10.49 7.49
CA PHE A 61 -5.68 9.81 8.72
C PHE A 61 -7.15 10.01 9.10
N THR A 62 -7.90 8.90 9.10
CA THR A 62 -9.25 8.82 9.66
C THR A 62 -9.29 7.95 10.92
N ALA A 63 -10.20 8.27 11.83
CA ALA A 63 -10.59 7.38 12.93
C ALA A 63 -11.76 6.46 12.51
N SER A 64 -12.36 6.70 11.35
CA SER A 64 -13.51 5.96 10.86
C SER A 64 -13.06 4.70 10.12
N VAL A 65 -13.26 3.56 10.78
CA VAL A 65 -13.09 2.22 10.18
C VAL A 65 -13.96 2.06 8.94
N LYS A 66 -15.14 2.66 8.94
CA LYS A 66 -16.06 2.62 7.80
C LYS A 66 -15.49 3.34 6.58
N GLU A 67 -14.85 4.48 6.79
CA GLU A 67 -14.17 5.21 5.70
C GLU A 67 -13.01 4.39 5.15
N MET A 68 -12.16 3.85 6.04
CA MET A 68 -11.06 2.97 5.64
C MET A 68 -11.54 1.77 4.80
N LYS A 69 -12.62 1.10 5.24
CA LYS A 69 -13.24 0.00 4.49
C LYS A 69 -13.73 0.47 3.12
N GLY A 70 -14.35 1.64 3.05
CA GLY A 70 -14.82 2.21 1.79
C GLY A 70 -13.70 2.53 0.81
N TRP A 71 -12.52 2.94 1.28
CA TRP A 71 -11.34 3.13 0.42
C TRP A 71 -10.80 1.80 -0.10
N LEU A 72 -10.72 0.78 0.78
CA LEU A 72 -10.27 -0.57 0.38
C LEU A 72 -11.20 -1.25 -0.63
N GLU A 73 -12.51 -1.03 -0.52
CA GLU A 73 -13.49 -1.54 -1.49
C GLU A 73 -13.38 -0.87 -2.87
N GLN A 74 -12.79 0.33 -2.93
CA GLN A 74 -12.52 1.06 -4.18
C GLN A 74 -11.17 0.68 -4.81
N CYS A 75 -10.30 -0.02 -4.07
CA CYS A 75 -9.05 -0.54 -4.61
C CYS A 75 -9.36 -1.60 -5.67
N SER A 76 -8.93 -1.35 -6.90
CA SER A 76 -9.09 -2.26 -8.03
C SER A 76 -7.76 -2.38 -8.76
N ALA A 77 -7.36 -3.62 -9.05
CA ALA A 77 -6.16 -3.94 -9.79
C ALA A 77 -6.36 -3.55 -11.26
N GLN A 78 -5.62 -2.55 -11.72
CA GLN A 78 -5.60 -2.15 -13.13
C GLN A 78 -4.20 -1.67 -13.50
N GLY A 79 -3.89 -1.71 -14.80
CA GLY A 79 -2.56 -1.35 -15.30
C GLY A 79 -1.53 -2.47 -15.12
N GLY A 80 -0.28 -2.16 -15.45
CA GLY A 80 0.85 -3.07 -15.30
C GLY A 80 1.80 -3.01 -16.50
N GLY A 81 3.10 -3.02 -16.22
CA GLY A 81 4.17 -3.25 -17.19
C GLY A 81 5.53 -3.41 -16.53
N ASP A 82 6.57 -3.74 -17.32
CA ASP A 82 7.96 -3.93 -16.85
C ASP A 82 8.65 -2.62 -16.35
N ALA A 83 7.89 -1.60 -15.96
CA ALA A 83 8.44 -0.33 -15.48
C ALA A 83 8.58 -0.33 -13.95
N PRO A 84 9.41 0.55 -13.38
CA PRO A 84 9.55 0.65 -11.93
C PRO A 84 8.23 1.10 -11.30
N GLU A 85 7.67 0.26 -10.43
CA GLU A 85 6.50 0.60 -9.64
C GLU A 85 6.76 1.85 -8.78
N ALA A 86 5.73 2.71 -8.65
CA ALA A 86 5.81 3.99 -7.95
C ALA A 86 5.86 3.89 -6.41
N VAL A 87 6.53 2.85 -5.88
CA VAL A 87 6.70 2.61 -4.43
C VAL A 87 7.43 3.79 -3.77
N ALA A 88 8.41 4.38 -4.46
CA ALA A 88 9.16 5.53 -3.95
C ALA A 88 8.25 6.76 -3.77
N ASP A 89 7.36 7.00 -4.74
CA ASP A 89 6.38 8.09 -4.67
C ASP A 89 5.34 7.82 -3.59
N ALA A 90 4.87 6.57 -3.48
CA ALA A 90 3.97 6.18 -2.39
C ALA A 90 4.60 6.42 -1.02
N MET A 91 5.87 6.06 -0.83
CA MET A 91 6.59 6.29 0.42
C MET A 91 6.84 7.78 0.68
N HIS A 92 7.10 8.58 -0.37
CA HIS A 92 7.19 10.03 -0.25
C HIS A 92 5.86 10.61 0.26
N ASP A 93 4.74 10.18 -0.31
CA ASP A 93 3.40 10.62 0.08
C ASP A 93 3.03 10.17 1.50
N VAL A 94 3.42 8.95 1.89
CA VAL A 94 3.27 8.46 3.28
C VAL A 94 3.96 9.40 4.27
N LEU A 95 5.13 9.94 3.92
CA LEU A 95 5.85 10.89 4.78
C LEU A 95 5.16 12.25 4.89
N GLN A 96 4.34 12.65 3.89
CA GLN A 96 3.60 13.91 3.88
C GLN A 96 2.25 13.86 4.61
N LEU A 97 1.81 12.67 5.05
CA LEU A 97 0.55 12.50 5.81
C LEU A 97 0.55 13.28 7.14
N SER A 98 -0.64 13.54 7.68
CA SER A 98 -0.86 14.29 8.92
C SER A 98 -0.50 13.50 10.19
N TRP A 99 0.74 13.06 10.29
CA TRP A 99 1.24 12.29 11.42
C TRP A 99 1.20 13.10 12.72
N ARG A 100 0.74 12.48 13.79
CA ARG A 100 0.90 13.03 15.14
C ARG A 100 2.35 12.90 15.59
N ASN A 101 2.90 13.97 16.18
CA ASN A 101 4.31 14.01 16.61
C ASN A 101 4.64 12.91 17.62
N GLU A 102 3.80 12.75 18.64
CA GLU A 102 3.98 11.80 19.76
C GLU A 102 3.38 10.41 19.50
N ALA A 103 2.92 10.13 18.28
CA ALA A 103 2.32 8.83 17.96
C ALA A 103 3.37 7.84 17.44
N THR A 104 3.19 6.56 17.76
CA THR A 104 3.88 5.47 17.09
C THR A 104 3.50 5.46 15.61
N LYS A 105 4.49 5.68 14.75
CA LYS A 105 4.31 5.71 13.29
C LYS A 105 4.57 4.33 12.72
N ILE A 106 3.57 3.74 12.08
CA ILE A 106 3.65 2.41 11.46
C ILE A 106 3.13 2.53 10.04
N CYS A 107 3.95 2.10 9.07
CA CYS A 107 3.59 1.96 7.67
C CYS A 107 3.64 0.47 7.31
N ILE A 108 2.56 -0.05 6.72
CA ILE A 108 2.48 -1.40 6.20
C ILE A 108 2.46 -1.30 4.67
N LEU A 109 3.54 -1.75 4.04
CA LEU A 109 3.65 -1.83 2.59
C LEU A 109 3.11 -3.18 2.11
N ILE A 110 2.22 -3.15 1.14
CA ILE A 110 1.62 -4.32 0.50
C ILE A 110 1.87 -4.21 -1.00
N SER A 111 2.69 -5.12 -1.54
CA SER A 111 3.02 -5.25 -2.95
C SER A 111 3.34 -6.72 -3.26
N ASP A 112 3.12 -7.16 -4.50
CA ASP A 112 3.52 -8.48 -4.99
C ASP A 112 4.87 -8.47 -5.70
N ALA A 113 5.42 -7.30 -6.01
CA ALA A 113 6.75 -7.14 -6.59
C ALA A 113 7.74 -6.54 -5.57
N PRO A 114 9.02 -6.93 -5.63
CA PRO A 114 10.06 -6.21 -4.91
C PRO A 114 10.12 -4.76 -5.44
N PRO A 115 10.29 -3.73 -4.58
CA PRO A 115 10.49 -2.37 -5.04
C PRO A 115 11.68 -2.37 -6.00
N HIS A 116 11.45 -2.05 -7.26
CA HIS A 116 12.48 -2.07 -8.29
C HIS A 116 13.48 -0.92 -8.07
N GLY A 117 14.40 -1.19 -7.14
CA GLY A 117 15.61 -0.43 -6.82
C GLY A 117 16.74 -1.34 -6.29
N PHE A 118 16.48 -2.63 -6.10
CA PHE A 118 17.51 -3.66 -5.97
C PHE A 118 17.39 -4.59 -7.19
N GLU A 119 18.34 -4.48 -8.10
CA GLU A 119 18.73 -5.66 -8.89
C GLU A 119 18.93 -6.79 -7.89
N VAL A 120 18.11 -7.84 -8.00
CA VAL A 120 18.50 -9.12 -7.44
C VAL A 120 19.74 -9.50 -8.25
N PHE A 121 20.93 -9.21 -7.72
CA PHE A 121 22.16 -9.67 -8.34
C PHE A 121 21.98 -11.15 -8.64
N PRO A 122 22.10 -11.60 -9.90
CA PRO A 122 22.01 -13.00 -10.19
C PRO A 122 23.19 -13.65 -9.48
N VAL A 123 22.92 -14.33 -8.37
CA VAL A 123 23.90 -15.18 -7.70
C VAL A 123 24.22 -16.27 -8.70
N LEU A 124 25.33 -16.05 -9.41
CA LEU A 124 26.19 -16.98 -10.11
C LEU A 124 25.51 -18.29 -10.51
N ARG A 125 25.19 -18.40 -11.81
CA ARG A 125 25.21 -19.71 -12.50
C ARG A 125 26.58 -20.34 -12.23
N SER A 126 26.66 -21.20 -11.23
CA SER A 126 27.76 -22.16 -11.13
C SER A 126 27.52 -23.20 -12.21
N ARG A 127 28.37 -23.14 -13.24
CA ARG A 127 28.66 -24.27 -14.12
C ARG A 127 28.98 -25.50 -13.26
N HIS A 128 28.32 -26.61 -13.54
CA HIS A 128 28.94 -27.93 -13.60
C HIS A 128 28.28 -28.69 -14.74
#